data_AF-A0A2V8UMN9-F1
#
_entry.id   AF-A0A2V8UMN9-F1
#
_cell.length_a   1.000
_cell.length_b   1.000
_cell.length_c   1.000
_cell.angle_alpha   90.00
_cell.angle_beta   90.00
_cell.angle_gamma   90.00
#
_symmetry.space_group_name_H-M   'P 1'
#
loop_
_entity.id
_entity.type
_entity.pdbx_description
1 polymer ?
#
loop_
_entity_poly.entity_id
_entity_poly.type
_entity_poly.pdbx_seq_one_letter_code
_entity_poly.pdbx_strand_id
1 'polypeptide(L)' 'MDVKKAHRNDECDEIERFASELARDPHCMYNFDTKGHTLELSGRRITITMEEFQDKEWRTKFVMPPANPCMF' A
#
# COMPACT_ATOMS: atom_id res chain seq x y z
N MET A 1 12.68 25.40 -8.48
CA MET A 1 11.98 24.39 -9.31
C MET A 1 12.44 23.06 -8.78
N ASP A 2 11.74 22.57 -7.75
CA ASP A 2 12.19 21.45 -6.93
C ASP A 2 11.38 20.20 -7.28
N VAL A 3 11.58 19.73 -8.52
CA VAL A 3 11.03 18.49 -9.08
C VAL A 3 11.81 17.31 -8.49
N LYS A 4 11.74 17.11 -7.17
CA LYS A 4 12.21 15.89 -6.49
C LYS A 4 11.28 15.41 -5.37
N LYS A 5 10.15 16.08 -5.14
CA LYS A 5 9.11 15.63 -4.20
C LYS A 5 7.98 14.82 -4.85
N ALA A 6 7.83 14.86 -6.18
CA ALA A 6 6.71 14.23 -6.86
C ALA A 6 6.81 12.69 -6.92
N HIS A 7 7.98 12.13 -7.27
CA HIS A 7 8.13 10.68 -7.46
C HIS A 7 7.96 9.82 -6.20
N ARG A 8 8.12 10.39 -5.00
CA ARG A 8 7.91 9.65 -3.74
C ARG A 8 6.44 9.43 -3.42
N ASN A 9 5.55 10.21 -4.02
CA ASN A 9 4.13 10.11 -3.78
C ASN A 9 3.44 9.18 -4.78
N ASP A 10 3.99 8.97 -5.98
CA ASP A 10 3.36 8.11 -7.00
C ASP A 10 3.18 6.65 -6.54
N GLU A 11 4.15 6.09 -5.81
CA GLU A 11 4.07 4.71 -5.30
C GLU A 11 2.99 4.58 -4.23
N CYS A 12 2.99 5.49 -3.25
CA CYS A 12 1.96 5.56 -2.22
C CYS A 12 0.58 5.84 -2.82
N ASP A 13 0.46 6.74 -3.79
CA ASP A 13 -0.79 7.10 -4.46
C ASP A 13 -1.38 5.88 -5.18
N GLU A 14 -0.56 5.08 -5.88
CA GLU A 14 -1.02 3.83 -6.51
C GLU A 14 -1.53 2.83 -5.47
N ILE A 15 -0.81 2.68 -4.35
CA ILE A 15 -1.18 1.77 -3.28
C ILE A 15 -2.46 2.22 -2.55
N GLU A 16 -2.55 3.51 -2.22
CA GLU A 16 -3.70 4.13 -1.57
C GLU A 16 -4.92 4.09 -2.47
N ARG A 17 -4.75 4.32 -3.77
CA ARG A 17 -5.83 4.20 -4.74
C ARG A 17 -6.36 2.77 -4.84
N PHE A 18 -5.47 1.77 -4.95
CA PHE A 18 -5.86 0.37 -4.96
C PHE A 18 -6.55 -0.06 -3.66
N ALA A 19 -6.08 0.42 -2.52
CA ALA A 19 -6.68 0.13 -1.24
C ALA A 19 -8.02 0.84 -1.01
N SER A 20 -8.18 2.07 -1.53
CA SER A 20 -9.43 2.81 -1.52
C SER A 20 -10.50 2.11 -2.36
N GLU A 21 -10.12 1.50 -3.49
CA GLU A 21 -11.02 0.64 -4.28
C GLU A 21 -11.52 -0.58 -3.50
N LEU A 22 -10.75 -1.05 -2.50
CA LEU A 22 -11.13 -2.13 -1.60
C LEU A 22 -11.92 -1.66 -0.37
N ALA A 23 -12.42 -0.41 -0.37
CA ALA A 23 -13.12 0.24 0.73
C ALA A 23 -12.34 0.23 2.06
N ARG A 24 -11.01 0.24 1.98
CA ARG A 24 -10.13 0.44 3.14
C ARG A 24 -9.84 1.93 3.29
N ASP A 25 -9.44 2.35 4.48
CA ASP A 25 -8.89 3.68 4.74
C ASP A 25 -7.36 3.54 4.73
N PRO A 26 -6.71 3.72 3.57
CA PRO A 26 -5.28 3.56 3.45
C PRO A 26 -4.54 4.83 3.87
N HIS A 27 -3.42 4.63 4.54
CA HIS A 27 -2.51 5.68 4.91
C HIS A 27 -1.08 5.22 4.60
N CYS A 28 -0.48 5.79 3.57
CA CYS A 28 0.88 5.45 3.19
C CYS A 28 1.90 6.36 3.87
N MET A 29 2.91 5.75 4.49
CA MET A 29 4.01 6.44 5.16
C MET A 29 5.34 5.91 4.64
N TYR A 30 6.16 6.79 4.08
CA TYR A 30 7.51 6.43 3.69
C TYR A 30 8.45 6.37 4.90
N ASN A 31 9.10 5.22 5.11
CA ASN A 31 10.10 5.04 6.15
C ASN A 31 11.51 5.25 5.59
N PHE A 32 12.12 6.38 5.98
CA PHE A 32 13.47 6.74 5.56
C PHE A 32 14.55 5.81 6.13
N ASP A 33 14.30 5.25 7.32
CA ASP A 33 15.24 4.37 8.03
C ASP A 33 15.41 3.02 7.31
N THR A 34 14.29 2.40 6.95
CA THR A 34 14.26 1.11 6.25
C THR A 34 14.26 1.24 4.73
N LYS A 35 14.21 2.48 4.21
CA LYS A 35 14.02 2.79 2.77
C LYS A 35 12.82 2.09 2.15
N GLY A 36 11.80 1.77 2.95
CA GLY A 36 10.58 1.10 2.53
C GLY A 36 9.35 1.98 2.70
N HIS A 37 8.23 1.55 2.13
CA HIS A 37 6.93 2.17 2.33
C HIS A 37 6.18 1.36 3.39
N THR A 38 5.56 2.03 4.34
CA THR A 38 4.67 1.41 5.33
C THR A 38 3.28 1.91 5.08
N LEU A 39 2.41 1.02 4.68
CA LEU A 39 1.00 1.32 4.48
C LEU A 39 0.19 0.86 5.67
N GLU A 40 -0.57 1.76 6.28
CA GLU A 40 -1.59 1.43 7.25
C GLU A 40 -2.96 1.31 6.56
N LEU A 41 -3.69 0.24 6.83
CA LEU A 41 -5.01 -0.07 6.26
C LEU A 41 -5.94 -0.45 7.38
N SER A 42 -6.91 0.39 7.72
CA SER A 42 -7.91 0.06 8.76
C SER A 42 -7.26 -0.47 10.05
N GLY A 43 -6.14 0.13 10.48
CA GLY A 43 -5.36 -0.25 11.66
C GLY A 43 -4.35 -1.40 11.47
N ARG A 44 -4.21 -1.96 10.27
CA ARG A 44 -3.16 -2.93 9.92
C ARG A 44 -2.00 -2.26 9.20
N ARG A 45 -0.78 -2.42 9.70
CA ARG A 45 0.43 -1.92 9.03
C ARG A 45 1.06 -3.00 8.16
N ILE A 46 1.29 -2.65 6.90
CA ILE A 46 1.93 -3.47 5.88
C ILE A 46 3.18 -2.73 5.44
N THR A 47 4.35 -3.30 5.71
CA THR A 47 5.59 -2.80 5.11
C THR A 47 5.72 -3.39 3.71
N ILE A 48 5.98 -2.52 2.75
CA ILE A 48 6.17 -2.81 1.33
C ILE A 48 7.55 -2.25 0.97
N THR A 49 8.48 -3.14 0.64
CA THR A 49 9.78 -2.72 0.10
C THR A 49 9.64 -2.32 -1.37
N MET A 50 10.61 -1.60 -1.90
CA MET A 50 10.65 -1.23 -3.33
C MET A 50 10.58 -2.48 -4.23
N GLU A 51 11.25 -3.57 -3.83
CA GLU A 51 11.23 -4.85 -4.55
C GLU A 51 9.83 -5.43 -4.59
N GLU A 52 9.15 -5.53 -3.44
CA GLU A 52 7.77 -6.02 -3.37
C GLU A 52 6.80 -5.12 -4.16
N PHE A 53 7.06 -3.80 -4.20
CA PHE A 53 6.30 -2.85 -5.00
C PHE A 53 6.42 -3.13 -6.50
N GLN A 54 7.66 -3.28 -6.99
CA GLN A 54 7.94 -3.56 -8.40
C GLN A 54 7.41 -4.92 -8.85
N ASP A 55 7.54 -5.94 -8.00
CA ASP A 55 7.04 -7.29 -8.28
C ASP A 55 5.52 -7.42 -8.13
N LYS A 56 4.85 -6.34 -7.68
CA LYS A 56 3.40 -6.27 -7.41
C LYS A 56 2.90 -7.30 -6.40
N GLU A 57 3.80 -7.95 -5.67
CA GLU A 57 3.50 -8.91 -4.60
C GLU A 57 2.68 -8.25 -3.49
N TRP A 58 2.89 -6.96 -3.25
CA TRP A 58 2.13 -6.18 -2.28
C TRP A 58 0.62 -6.34 -2.46
N ARG A 59 0.09 -6.37 -3.69
CA ARG A 59 -1.34 -6.47 -3.97
C ARG A 59 -1.99 -7.70 -3.35
N THR A 60 -1.26 -8.82 -3.26
CA THR A 60 -1.78 -10.06 -2.63
C THR A 60 -2.01 -9.89 -1.12
N LYS A 61 -1.24 -9.00 -0.47
CA LYS A 61 -1.42 -8.64 0.96
C LYS A 61 -2.75 -7.90 1.21
N PHE A 62 -3.33 -7.28 0.19
CA PHE A 62 -4.61 -6.56 0.24
C PHE A 62 -5.77 -7.47 -0.18
N VAL A 63 -5.53 -8.29 -1.19
CA VAL A 63 -6.50 -9.21 -1.80
C VAL A 63 -6.76 -10.44 -0.94
N MET A 64 -6.02 -10.66 0.17
CA MET A 64 -6.49 -11.62 1.17
C MET A 64 -7.92 -11.23 1.60
N PRO A 65 -8.94 -12.02 1.22
CA PRO A 65 -10.30 -11.69 1.57
C PRO A 65 -10.43 -11.86 3.09
N PRO A 66 -11.42 -11.23 3.77
CA PRO A 66 -11.97 -11.92 4.91
C PRO A 66 -12.34 -13.30 4.37
N ALA A 67 -11.80 -14.38 4.95
CA ALA A 67 -12.26 -15.72 4.69
C ALA A 67 -13.75 -15.80 5.05
N ASN A 68 -14.61 -15.38 4.11
CA ASN A 68 -16.04 -15.56 4.14
C ASN A 68 -16.45 -16.09 2.76
N PRO A 69 -16.28 -17.39 2.52
CA PRO A 69 -16.98 -18.09 1.46
C PRO A 69 -18.48 -18.30 1.80
N CYS A 70 -19.11 -17.33 2.47
CA CYS A 70 -20.50 -17.45 2.91
C CYS A 70 -21.20 -16.10 2.77
N MET A 71 -22.05 -15.95 1.75
CA MET A 71 -23.49 -15.89 2.00
C MET A 71 -24.22 -16.51 0.80
N PHE A 72 -24.98 -17.55 1.14
CA PHE A 72 -26.04 -18.19 0.35
C PHE A 72 -27.19 -17.21 0.11
#